data_AF-A0AAE3MA16-F1
#
_entry.id   AF-A0AAE3MA16-F1
#
_cell.length_a   1.000
_cell.length_b   1.000
_cell.length_c   1.000
_cell.angle_alpha   90.00
_cell.angle_beta   90.00
_cell.angle_gamma   90.00
#
_symmetry.space_group_name_H-M   'P 1'
#
loop_
_entity.id
_entity.type
_entity.pdbx_description
1 polymer ?
#
loop_
_entity_poly.entity_id
_entity_poly.type
_entity_poly.pdbx_seq_one_letter_code
_entity_poly.pdbx_strand_id
1 'polypeptide(L)'
;WDQQLKYHPHIHYIIPAGGINKNGHWKTTKQNGDFLFDVKQMSAKFSAIFAKKLRKLKQQGKIHKFVPRNLIPEPWVVYAKQAFGSPHSVVEYLGRYSHRV
;
A
#
# COMPACT_ATOMS: atom_id res chain seq x y z
N TRP A 1 4.68 3.34 -12.81
CA TRP A 1 5.49 4.07 -13.79
C TRP A 1 4.59 4.36 -14.98
N ASP A 2 4.31 5.63 -15.24
CA ASP A 2 3.79 6.01 -16.55
C ASP A 2 4.95 6.04 -17.55
N GLN A 3 4.67 5.87 -18.84
CA GLN A 3 5.69 5.96 -19.89
C GLN A 3 6.28 7.38 -20.02
N GLN A 4 5.67 8.37 -19.36
CA GLN A 4 6.05 9.78 -19.41
C GLN A 4 7.00 10.18 -18.28
N LEU A 5 7.40 9.25 -17.39
CA LEU A 5 8.32 9.48 -16.27
C LEU A 5 7.90 10.66 -15.38
N LYS A 6 6.59 10.90 -15.25
CA LYS A 6 6.10 11.96 -14.37
C LYS A 6 6.31 11.55 -12.92
N TYR A 7 6.43 12.55 -12.04
CA TYR A 7 6.57 12.31 -10.61
C TYR A 7 5.41 11.47 -10.08
N HIS A 8 5.70 10.21 -9.75
CA HIS A 8 4.71 9.20 -9.38
C HIS A 8 5.22 8.35 -8.19
N PRO A 9 5.30 8.94 -6.99
CA PRO A 9 5.71 8.22 -5.80
C PRO A 9 4.68 7.14 -5.46
N HIS A 10 5.14 5.90 -5.35
CA HIS A 10 4.31 4.76 -5.00
C HIS A 10 5.15 3.76 -4.20
N ILE A 11 4.49 2.90 -3.44
CA ILE A 11 5.14 1.89 -2.61
C ILE A 11 4.51 0.53 -2.94
N HIS A 12 5.35 -0.49 -3.08
CA HIS A 12 4.93 -1.88 -3.23
C HIS A 12 5.08 -2.59 -1.89
N TYR A 13 4.02 -3.26 -1.43
CA TYR A 13 4.05 -4.08 -0.22
C TYR A 13 3.62 -5.50 -0.54
N ILE A 14 4.34 -6.45 0.03
CA ILE A 14 3.95 -7.86 0.01
C ILE A 14 3.52 -8.24 1.41
N ILE A 15 2.33 -8.79 1.50
CA ILE A 15 1.72 -9.18 2.76
C ILE A 15 1.32 -10.66 2.67
N PRO A 16 1.59 -11.46 3.71
CA PRO A 16 1.07 -12.81 3.75
C PRO A 16 -0.46 -12.79 3.79
N ALA A 17 -1.10 -13.78 3.15
CA ALA A 17 -2.53 -14.02 3.24
C ALA A 17 -2.91 -14.71 4.57
N GLY A 18 -2.39 -14.17 5.69
CA GLY A 18 -2.59 -14.70 7.02
C GLY A 18 -1.70 -14.03 8.04
N GLY A 19 -1.81 -14.47 9.28
CA GLY A 19 -0.99 -13.99 10.38
C GLY A 19 -0.98 -14.94 11.56
N ILE A 20 -0.10 -14.68 12.51
CA ILE A 20 0.04 -15.47 13.73
C ILE A 20 -0.90 -14.91 14.79
N ASN A 21 -1.67 -15.78 15.45
CA ASN A 21 -2.55 -15.38 16.56
C ASN A 21 -1.77 -15.23 17.89
N LYS A 22 -2.47 -14.82 18.96
CA LYS A 22 -1.86 -14.64 20.29
C LYS A 22 -1.18 -15.89 20.86
N ASN A 23 -1.55 -17.07 20.38
CA ASN A 23 -1.03 -18.37 20.84
C ASN A 23 0.08 -18.90 19.91
N GLY A 24 0.55 -18.12 18.93
CA GLY A 24 1.59 -18.55 18.01
C GLY A 24 1.10 -19.37 16.81
N HIS A 25 -0.21 -19.58 16.64
CA HIS A 25 -0.74 -20.39 15.55
C HIS A 25 -1.06 -19.54 14.32
N TRP A 26 -0.72 -20.07 13.14
CA TRP A 26 -1.08 -19.44 11.86
C TRP A 26 -2.59 -19.42 11.64
N LYS A 27 -3.09 -18.29 11.13
CA LYS A 27 -4.47 -18.10 10.69
C LYS A 27 -4.47 -17.52 9.28
N THR A 28 -5.07 -18.26 8.36
CA THR A 28 -5.27 -17.83 6.97
C THR A 28 -6.39 -16.79 6.88
N THR A 29 -6.41 -16.01 5.80
CA THR A 29 -7.55 -15.15 5.49
C THR A 29 -8.81 -15.95 5.21
N LYS A 30 -9.98 -15.38 5.54
CA LYS A 30 -11.29 -15.96 5.24
C LYS A 30 -11.54 -16.20 3.74
N GLN A 31 -10.82 -15.49 2.87
CA GLN A 31 -10.96 -15.58 1.41
C GLN A 31 -9.97 -16.54 0.76
N ASN A 32 -9.40 -17.50 1.52
CA ASN A 32 -8.49 -18.53 1.01
C ASN A 32 -7.30 -18.02 0.17
N GLY A 33 -6.89 -16.76 0.32
CA GLY A 33 -5.74 -16.18 -0.38
C GLY A 33 -6.06 -15.31 -1.59
N ASP A 34 -7.34 -15.12 -1.95
CA ASP A 34 -7.73 -14.29 -3.10
C ASP A 34 -7.38 -12.81 -2.90
N PHE A 35 -7.89 -12.20 -1.83
CA PHE A 35 -7.45 -10.87 -1.39
C PHE A 35 -7.63 -10.70 0.11
N LEU A 36 -6.73 -9.93 0.73
CA LEU A 36 -6.79 -9.67 2.17
C LEU A 36 -7.86 -8.61 2.51
N PHE A 37 -7.99 -7.58 1.67
CA PHE A 37 -8.92 -6.47 1.85
C PHE A 37 -9.51 -6.04 0.51
N ASP A 38 -10.79 -5.64 0.53
CA ASP A 38 -11.43 -5.02 -0.63
C ASP A 38 -10.68 -3.76 -1.07
N VAL A 39 -10.36 -3.69 -2.36
CA VAL A 39 -9.55 -2.62 -2.96
C VAL A 39 -10.21 -1.24 -2.79
N LYS A 40 -11.53 -1.13 -2.93
CA LYS A 40 -12.24 0.15 -2.82
C LYS A 40 -12.21 0.66 -1.39
N GLN A 41 -12.54 -0.23 -0.43
CA GLN A 41 -12.50 0.11 0.99
C GLN A 41 -11.09 0.46 1.46
N MET A 42 -10.08 -0.31 1.05
CA MET A 42 -8.69 -0.05 1.39
C MET A 42 -8.22 1.28 0.84
N SER A 43 -8.56 1.60 -0.42
CA SER A 43 -8.21 2.87 -1.06
C SER A 43 -8.77 4.07 -0.30
N ALA A 44 -10.05 4.02 0.08
CA ALA A 44 -10.69 5.06 0.87
C ALA A 44 -10.07 5.20 2.27
N LYS A 45 -9.79 4.08 2.95
CA LYS A 45 -9.18 4.10 4.29
C LYS A 45 -7.76 4.66 4.25
N PHE A 46 -6.95 4.20 3.31
CA PHE A 46 -5.56 4.61 3.18
C PHE A 46 -5.45 6.10 2.93
N SER A 47 -6.22 6.62 1.96
CA SER A 47 -6.21 8.04 1.63
C SER A 47 -6.62 8.89 2.85
N ALA A 48 -7.71 8.53 3.54
CA ALA A 48 -8.14 9.23 4.75
C ALA A 48 -7.08 9.23 5.87
N ILE A 49 -6.43 8.09 6.12
CA ILE A 49 -5.35 7.97 7.11
C ILE A 49 -4.14 8.82 6.70
N PHE A 50 -3.76 8.77 5.43
CA PHE A 50 -2.64 9.55 4.89
C PHE A 50 -2.90 11.05 5.06
N ALA A 51 -4.06 11.54 4.63
CA ALA A 51 -4.41 12.96 4.76
C ALA A 51 -4.45 13.41 6.22
N LYS A 52 -5.02 12.58 7.13
CA LYS A 52 -5.02 12.86 8.58
C LYS A 52 -3.59 12.98 9.13
N LYS A 53 -2.72 12.02 8.81
CA LYS A 53 -1.32 12.04 9.27
C LYS A 53 -0.54 13.22 8.70
N LEU A 54 -0.73 13.55 7.43
CA LEU A 54 -0.06 14.67 6.78
C LEU A 54 -0.45 16.01 7.42
N ARG A 55 -1.74 16.23 7.69
CA ARG A 55 -2.23 17.42 8.42
C ARG A 55 -1.65 17.50 9.83
N LYS A 56 -1.57 16.37 10.55
CA LYS A 56 -0.94 16.32 11.87
C LYS A 56 0.53 16.72 11.83
N LEU A 57 1.29 16.21 10.85
CA LEU A 57 2.69 16.59 10.67
C LEU A 57 2.85 18.09 10.33
N LYS A 58 1.93 18.67 9.56
CA LYS A 58 1.88 20.11 9.29
C LYS A 58 1.64 20.92 10.57
N GLN A 59 0.66 20.53 11.38
CA GLN A 59 0.34 21.20 12.66
C GLN A 59 1.51 21.11 13.65
N GLN A 60 2.28 20.03 13.62
CA GLN A 60 3.49 19.85 14.42
C GLN A 60 4.71 20.61 13.89
N GLY A 61 4.58 21.38 12.81
CA GLY A 61 5.71 22.08 12.20
C GLY A 61 6.75 21.18 11.52
N LYS A 62 6.48 19.87 11.36
CA LYS A 62 7.39 18.91 10.71
C LYS A 62 7.36 18.99 9.18
N ILE A 63 6.33 19.63 8.63
CA ILE A 63 6.19 19.88 7.19
C ILE A 63 5.96 21.38 7.01
N HIS A 64 6.91 22.05 6.37
CA HIS A 64 6.81 23.49 6.14
C HIS A 64 6.05 23.84 4.86
N LYS A 65 5.97 22.92 3.89
CA LYS A 65 5.20 23.09 2.65
C LYS A 65 3.69 23.25 2.92
N PHE A 66 3.00 23.88 1.97
CA PHE A 66 1.54 24.01 2.00
C PHE A 66 0.86 22.64 1.92
N VAL A 67 -0.18 22.44 2.72
CA VAL A 67 -1.00 21.22 2.73
C VAL A 67 -2.44 21.64 2.47
N PRO A 68 -3.01 21.35 1.27
CA PRO A 68 -4.36 21.78 0.93
C PRO A 68 -5.41 21.17 1.85
N ARG A 69 -6.56 21.86 2.00
CA ARG A 69 -7.71 21.26 2.72
C ARG A 69 -8.25 20.05 1.97
N ASN A 70 -8.37 20.16 0.64
CA ASN A 70 -8.73 19.05 -0.23
C ASN A 70 -7.50 18.28 -0.72
N LEU A 71 -6.95 17.40 0.14
CA LEU A 71 -5.74 16.60 -0.17
C LEU A 71 -5.99 15.46 -1.17
N ILE A 72 -7.24 15.04 -1.30
CA ILE A 72 -7.65 13.86 -2.07
C ILE A 72 -8.74 14.34 -3.02
N PRO A 73 -8.39 15.13 -4.04
CA PRO A 73 -9.37 15.61 -5.02
C PRO A 73 -9.94 14.47 -5.86
N GLU A 74 -9.14 13.43 -6.09
CA GLU A 74 -9.48 12.25 -6.87
C GLU A 74 -9.48 10.98 -6.02
N PRO A 75 -10.25 9.94 -6.39
CA PRO A 75 -10.15 8.63 -5.75
C PRO A 75 -8.73 8.08 -5.82
N TRP A 76 -8.14 7.79 -4.65
CA TRP A 76 -6.87 7.08 -4.61
C TRP A 76 -7.08 5.64 -5.05
N VAL A 77 -6.07 5.05 -5.67
CA VAL A 77 -6.07 3.62 -6.02
C VAL A 77 -4.99 2.94 -5.19
N VAL A 78 -5.42 2.13 -4.23
CA VAL A 78 -4.56 1.13 -3.58
C VAL A 78 -4.92 -0.21 -4.18
N TYR A 79 -4.08 -0.68 -5.10
CA TYR A 79 -4.30 -1.95 -5.77
C TYR A 79 -3.77 -3.10 -4.92
N ALA A 80 -4.60 -4.11 -4.71
CA ALA A 80 -4.23 -5.38 -4.10
C ALA A 80 -4.74 -6.53 -4.95
N LYS A 81 -3.88 -7.54 -5.13
CA LYS A 81 -4.20 -8.79 -5.80
C LYS A 81 -3.43 -9.92 -5.14
N GLN A 82 -3.91 -11.14 -5.34
CA GLN A 82 -3.11 -12.32 -5.05
C GLN A 82 -1.76 -12.24 -5.79
N ALA A 83 -0.71 -12.72 -5.12
CA ALA A 83 0.57 -12.91 -5.76
C ALA A 83 0.43 -13.84 -6.97
N PHE A 84 1.08 -13.50 -8.07
CA PHE A 84 1.05 -14.30 -9.29
C PHE A 84 2.13 -15.38 -9.23
N GLY A 85 1.81 -16.58 -9.71
CA GLY A 85 2.78 -17.67 -9.86
C GLY A 85 3.24 -18.25 -8.52
N SER A 86 4.56 -18.43 -8.38
CA SER A 86 5.18 -19.09 -7.21
C SER A 86 5.84 -18.08 -6.26
N PRO A 87 6.17 -18.46 -5.01
CA PRO A 87 6.97 -17.62 -4.13
C PRO A 87 8.29 -17.14 -4.78
N HIS A 88 8.89 -17.96 -5.64
CA HIS A 88 10.09 -17.58 -6.38
C HIS A 88 9.84 -16.40 -7.34
N SER A 89 8.70 -16.42 -8.06
CA SER A 89 8.29 -15.34 -8.95
C SER A 89 8.06 -14.03 -8.20
N VAL A 90 7.58 -14.10 -6.95
CA VAL A 90 7.39 -12.95 -6.08
C VAL A 90 8.73 -12.34 -5.66
N VAL A 91 9.68 -13.18 -5.25
CA VAL A 91 11.04 -12.77 -4.89
C VAL A 91 11.75 -12.15 -6.11
N GLU A 92 11.63 -12.79 -7.27
CA GLU A 92 12.21 -12.28 -8.51
C GLU A 92 11.61 -10.92 -8.90
N TYR A 93 10.28 -10.75 -8.80
CA TYR A 93 9.62 -9.47 -9.04
C TYR A 93 10.22 -8.38 -8.16
N LEU A 94 10.33 -8.60 -6.84
CA LEU A 94 10.93 -7.63 -5.92
C LEU A 94 12.41 -7.37 -6.22
N GLY A 95 13.18 -8.42 -6.50
CA GLY A 95 14.61 -8.31 -6.82
C GLY A 95 14.86 -7.40 -8.02
N ARG A 96 13.99 -7.46 -9.03
CA ARG A 96 14.04 -6.53 -10.17
C ARG A 96 13.81 -5.06 -9.80
N TYR A 97 13.15 -4.75 -8.67
CA TYR A 97 12.97 -3.36 -8.21
C TYR A 97 14.09 -2.88 -7.29
N SER A 98 14.72 -3.78 -6.52
CA SER A 98 15.85 -3.40 -5.65
C SER A 98 17.19 -3.39 -6.38
N HIS A 99 17.34 -4.19 -7.45
CA HIS A 99 18.60 -4.37 -8.17
C HIS A 99 18.59 -3.86 -9.61
N ARG A 100 17.48 -3.33 -10.13
CA ARG A 100 17.55 -2.45 -11.29
C ARG A 100 17.91 -1.04 -10.82
N VAL A 101 19.20 -0.74 -10.88
CA VAL A 101 19.71 0.62 -11.07
C VAL A 101 20.21 0.71 -12.51
#